data_AF-A0A355RJD4-F1
#
_entry.id   AF-A0A355RJD4-F1
#
_cell.length_a   1.000
_cell.length_b   1.000
_cell.length_c   1.000
_cell.angle_alpha   90.00
_cell.angle_beta   90.00
_cell.angle_gamma   90.00
#
_symmetry.space_group_name_H-M   'P 1'
#
loop_
_entity.id
_entity.type
_entity.pdbx_description
1 polymer ?
#
loop_
_entity_poly.entity_id
_entity_poly.type
_entity_poly.pdbx_seq_one_letter_code
_entity_poly.pdbx_strand_id
1 'polypeptide(L)'
;MPRRINFESIENFRDLGGYECRYGETSFGVIYRSASLSYASKNDVDKIASLGIKTIIDLRDDEAKANLPDATSKDNRFKTIYLPVNGNGRIPTSYEDGISSYLEMLEDPFKARNIFKAILNEPKPLLFHCTAGKDR
;
A
#
# COMPACT_ATOMS: atom_id res chain seq x y z
N MET A 1 16.56 2.99 -11.39
CA MET A 1 15.86 1.72 -11.03
C MET A 1 14.54 1.68 -11.77
N PRO A 2 14.04 0.51 -12.21
CA PRO A 2 12.75 0.43 -12.89
C PRO A 2 11.61 0.77 -11.92
N ARG A 3 10.69 1.65 -12.35
CA ARG A 3 9.55 2.08 -11.51
C ARG A 3 8.58 0.93 -11.23
N ARG A 4 8.38 0.02 -12.18
CA ARG A 4 7.62 -1.22 -11.97
C ARG A 4 8.59 -2.33 -11.64
N ILE A 5 8.30 -3.07 -10.57
CA ILE A 5 9.10 -4.21 -10.13
C ILE A 5 8.21 -5.43 -10.22
N ASN A 6 8.61 -6.43 -11.00
CA ASN A 6 7.82 -7.64 -11.16
C ASN A 6 7.99 -8.56 -9.96
N PHE A 7 6.91 -9.14 -9.47
CA PHE A 7 6.88 -10.18 -8.44
C PHE A 7 6.15 -11.41 -9.02
N GLU A 8 6.30 -12.55 -8.37
CA GLU A 8 5.67 -13.80 -8.81
C GLU A 8 4.15 -13.72 -8.62
N SER A 9 3.71 -13.27 -7.45
CA SER A 9 2.29 -13.23 -7.06
C SER A 9 1.78 -11.84 -6.67
N ILE A 10 2.65 -10.83 -6.58
CA ILE A 10 2.25 -9.47 -6.19
C ILE A 10 2.03 -8.60 -7.42
N GLU A 11 0.80 -8.14 -7.57
CA GLU A 11 0.44 -7.21 -8.64
C GLU A 11 0.74 -5.76 -8.29
N ASN A 12 0.85 -4.96 -9.34
CA ASN A 12 0.93 -3.50 -9.26
C ASN A 12 2.03 -2.94 -8.35
N PHE A 13 3.12 -3.69 -8.15
CA PHE A 13 4.24 -3.26 -7.31
C PHE A 13 5.10 -2.20 -8.01
N ARG A 14 5.23 -1.02 -7.38
CA ARG A 14 5.94 0.13 -7.96
C ARG A 14 6.70 0.94 -6.94
N ASP A 15 7.85 1.44 -7.35
CA ASP A 15 8.54 2.56 -6.71
C ASP A 15 7.82 3.87 -7.06
N LEU A 16 7.69 4.80 -6.12
CA LEU A 16 7.16 6.14 -6.34
C LEU A 16 8.24 7.19 -6.62
N GLY A 17 9.46 6.78 -6.97
CA GLY A 17 10.54 7.64 -7.44
C GLY A 17 10.39 8.17 -8.87
N GLY A 18 10.94 9.36 -9.11
CA GLY A 18 11.01 10.04 -10.42
C GLY A 18 9.73 10.77 -10.84
N TYR A 19 8.82 11.09 -9.90
CA TYR A 19 7.72 12.00 -10.18
C TYR A 19 8.17 13.44 -9.96
N GLU A 20 7.88 14.31 -10.92
CA GLU A 20 8.12 15.73 -10.79
C GLU A 20 7.26 16.31 -9.65
N CYS A 21 7.87 17.16 -8.85
CA CYS A 21 7.23 17.93 -7.80
C CYS A 21 7.87 19.32 -7.74
N ARG A 22 7.25 20.23 -6.97
CA ARG A 22 7.76 21.60 -6.77
C ARG A 22 9.23 21.66 -6.35
N TYR A 23 9.74 20.61 -5.71
CA TYR A 23 11.08 20.57 -5.12
C TYR A 23 12.07 19.67 -5.90
N GLY A 24 11.74 19.29 -7.14
CA GLY A 24 12.54 18.38 -7.96
C GLY A 24 11.81 17.07 -8.21
N GLU A 25 12.51 15.94 -8.17
CA GLU A 25 11.91 14.62 -8.37
C GLU A 25 11.79 13.85 -7.05
N THR A 26 10.74 13.04 -6.91
CA THR A 26 10.66 12.09 -5.80
C THR A 26 11.82 11.10 -5.82
N SER A 27 12.43 10.83 -4.67
CA SER A 27 13.57 9.92 -4.57
C SER A 27 13.15 8.45 -4.79
N PHE A 28 13.93 7.72 -5.58
CA PHE A 28 13.80 6.27 -5.72
C PHE A 28 14.14 5.55 -4.43
N GLY A 29 13.51 4.41 -4.19
CA GLY A 29 13.77 3.55 -3.05
C GLY A 29 13.30 4.11 -1.71
N VAL A 30 12.33 5.03 -1.70
CA VAL A 30 11.80 5.63 -0.46
C VAL A 30 10.40 5.15 -0.15
N ILE A 31 9.50 5.18 -1.14
CA ILE A 31 8.10 4.78 -0.99
C ILE A 31 7.73 3.85 -2.15
N TYR A 32 7.13 2.73 -1.80
CA TYR A 32 6.57 1.75 -2.72
C TYR A 32 5.06 1.65 -2.55
N ARG A 33 4.37 1.21 -3.60
CA ARG A 33 2.96 0.78 -3.56
C ARG A 33 2.80 -0.61 -4.18
N SER A 34 1.79 -1.37 -3.75
CA SER A 34 1.41 -2.63 -4.39
C SER A 34 -0.06 -2.98 -4.20
N ALA A 35 -0.51 -4.05 -4.86
CA ALA A 35 -1.70 -4.79 -4.48
C ALA A 35 -1.44 -5.63 -3.20
N SER A 36 -2.43 -6.43 -2.80
CA SER A 36 -2.39 -7.27 -1.60
C SER A 36 -1.15 -8.18 -1.55
N LEU A 37 -0.62 -8.42 -0.35
CA LEU A 37 0.53 -9.30 -0.13
C LEU A 37 0.10 -10.70 0.35
N SER A 38 -1.20 -10.98 0.37
CA SER A 38 -1.80 -12.24 0.84
C SER A 38 -1.23 -13.48 0.13
N TYR A 39 -1.00 -13.38 -1.17
CA TYR A 39 -0.52 -14.49 -2.01
C TYR A 39 0.98 -14.40 -2.32
N ALA A 40 1.70 -13.46 -1.69
CA ALA A 40 3.13 -13.32 -1.90
C ALA A 40 3.84 -14.64 -1.58
N SER A 41 4.62 -15.15 -2.53
CA SER A 41 5.44 -16.34 -2.31
C SER A 41 6.56 -16.03 -1.30
N LYS A 42 7.27 -17.06 -0.83
CA LYS A 42 8.47 -16.84 -0.02
C LYS A 42 9.51 -15.99 -0.76
N ASN A 43 9.67 -16.22 -2.06
CA ASN A 43 10.59 -15.44 -2.90
C ASN A 43 10.14 -13.98 -3.01
N ASP A 44 8.84 -13.74 -3.11
CA ASP A 44 8.29 -12.38 -3.10
C ASP A 44 8.58 -11.67 -1.77
N VAL A 45 8.36 -12.33 -0.63
CA VAL A 45 8.65 -11.76 0.69
C VAL A 45 10.16 -11.46 0.84
N ASP A 46 11.03 -12.37 0.42
CA ASP A 46 12.48 -12.17 0.44
C ASP A 46 12.90 -11.05 -0.52
N LYS A 47 12.23 -10.92 -1.66
CA LYS A 47 12.45 -9.83 -2.60
C LYS A 47 12.02 -8.48 -2.02
N ILE A 48 10.88 -8.37 -1.35
CA ILE A 48 10.47 -7.16 -0.60
C ILE A 48 11.58 -6.80 0.42
N ALA A 49 12.08 -7.77 1.18
CA ALA A 49 13.14 -7.54 2.16
C ALA A 49 14.44 -7.05 1.50
N SER A 50 14.82 -7.60 0.34
CA SER A 50 16.02 -7.17 -0.41
C SER A 50 15.95 -5.74 -0.95
N LEU A 51 14.75 -5.18 -1.12
CA LEU A 51 14.54 -3.76 -1.43
C LEU A 51 14.83 -2.86 -0.21
N GLY A 52 15.10 -3.46 0.95
CA GLY A 52 15.35 -2.76 2.20
C GLY A 52 14.08 -2.24 2.88
N ILE A 53 12.89 -2.61 2.41
CA ILE A 53 11.61 -2.15 2.96
C ILE A 53 11.53 -2.56 4.44
N LYS A 54 11.25 -1.58 5.30
CA LYS A 54 11.18 -1.73 6.76
C LYS A 54 9.76 -1.65 7.29
N THR A 55 8.89 -0.92 6.61
CA THR A 55 7.52 -0.66 7.05
C THR A 55 6.52 -1.04 5.96
N ILE A 56 5.45 -1.72 6.36
CA ILE A 56 4.30 -2.06 5.51
C ILE A 56 3.07 -1.37 6.10
N ILE A 57 2.38 -0.57 5.30
CA ILE A 57 1.10 0.06 5.65
C ILE A 57 -0.01 -0.69 4.91
N ASP A 58 -0.85 -1.41 5.66
CA ASP A 58 -2.00 -2.13 5.11
C ASP A 58 -3.26 -1.26 5.24
N LEU A 59 -3.83 -0.87 4.10
CA LEU A 59 -5.01 0.00 3.99
C LEU A 59 -6.32 -0.78 3.80
N ARG A 60 -6.27 -2.12 3.79
CA ARG A 60 -7.47 -2.95 3.63
C ARG A 60 -8.40 -2.81 4.82
N ASP A 61 -9.69 -3.01 4.60
CA ASP A 61 -10.68 -3.15 5.68
C ASP A 61 -10.44 -4.44 6.49
N ASP A 62 -11.10 -4.53 7.65
CA ASP A 62 -10.90 -5.61 8.62
C ASP A 62 -11.28 -6.97 8.03
N GLU A 63 -12.33 -7.01 7.21
CA GLU A 63 -12.82 -8.24 6.56
C GLU A 63 -11.80 -8.76 5.55
N ALA A 64 -11.33 -7.92 4.63
CA ALA A 64 -10.34 -8.31 3.63
C ALA A 64 -9.03 -8.80 4.27
N LYS A 65 -8.58 -8.14 5.34
CA LYS A 65 -7.39 -8.54 6.09
C LYS A 65 -7.60 -9.85 6.86
N ALA A 66 -8.76 -10.03 7.50
CA ALA A 66 -9.06 -11.23 8.28
C ALA A 66 -9.19 -12.47 7.38
N ASN A 67 -9.86 -12.33 6.23
CA ASN A 67 -10.06 -13.43 5.29
C ASN A 67 -8.77 -13.84 4.57
N LEU A 68 -7.91 -12.87 4.24
CA LEU A 68 -6.68 -13.08 3.48
C LEU A 68 -5.51 -12.28 4.10
N PRO A 69 -4.95 -12.70 5.24
CA PRO A 69 -3.83 -11.99 5.88
C PRO A 69 -2.60 -11.97 4.97
N ASP A 70 -1.78 -10.92 5.07
CA ASP A 70 -0.56 -10.83 4.27
C ASP A 70 0.46 -11.89 4.67
N ALA A 71 1.19 -12.43 3.69
CA ALA A 71 2.30 -13.35 3.95
C ALA A 71 3.42 -12.70 4.78
N THR A 72 3.52 -11.36 4.77
CA THR A 72 4.50 -10.58 5.54
C THR A 72 4.08 -10.35 7.00
N SER A 73 2.83 -10.64 7.39
CA SER A 73 2.26 -10.24 8.69
C SER A 73 3.00 -10.77 9.92
N LYS A 74 3.69 -11.91 9.78
CA LYS A 74 4.44 -12.58 10.87
C LYS A 74 5.95 -12.49 10.69
N ASP A 75 6.40 -11.77 9.67
CA ASP A 75 7.82 -11.65 9.36
C ASP A 75 8.43 -10.46 10.13
N ASN A 76 9.40 -10.75 10.98
CA ASN A 76 10.01 -9.76 11.88
C ASN A 76 10.90 -8.73 11.16
N ARG A 77 11.15 -8.90 9.86
CA ARG A 77 11.88 -7.92 9.03
C ARG A 77 11.04 -6.67 8.78
N PHE A 78 9.71 -6.77 8.89
CA PHE A 78 8.79 -5.67 8.61
C PHE A 78 8.04 -5.23 9.85
N LYS A 79 7.93 -3.91 10.02
CA LYS A 79 6.94 -3.29 10.89
C LYS A 79 5.64 -3.09 10.10
N THR A 80 4.62 -3.86 10.41
CA THR A 80 3.29 -3.70 9.80
C THR A 80 2.45 -2.72 10.60
N ILE A 81 1.83 -1.76 9.91
CA ILE A 81 0.93 -0.75 10.47
C ILE A 81 -0.39 -0.86 9.73
N TYR A 82 -1.45 -1.03 10.50
CA TYR A 82 -2.79 -1.19 9.97
C TYR A 82 -3.56 0.13 10.02
N LEU A 83 -3.97 0.64 8.87
CA LEU A 83 -4.68 1.92 8.73
C LEU A 83 -5.82 1.78 7.72
N PRO A 84 -6.95 1.15 8.09
CA PRO A 84 -8.02 0.84 7.16
C PRO A 84 -8.64 2.09 6.54
N VAL A 85 -8.68 2.12 5.21
CA VAL A 85 -9.40 3.13 4.43
C VAL A 85 -10.64 2.47 3.84
N ASN A 86 -11.81 3.04 4.18
CA ASN A 86 -13.09 2.49 3.78
C ASN A 86 -13.79 3.56 2.94
N GLY A 87 -13.94 3.34 1.64
CA GLY A 87 -15.03 3.95 0.85
C GLY A 87 -16.26 3.05 0.97
N ASN A 88 -16.72 2.87 2.22
CA ASN A 88 -17.72 1.85 2.61
C ASN A 88 -17.37 0.38 2.31
N GLY A 89 -16.10 0.04 2.08
CA GLY A 89 -15.59 -1.35 2.04
C GLY A 89 -16.16 -2.22 0.90
N ARG A 90 -16.87 -1.60 -0.05
CA ARG A 90 -17.57 -2.27 -1.14
C ARG A 90 -16.82 -2.10 -2.46
N ILE A 91 -16.95 -3.08 -3.33
CA ILE A 91 -16.46 -2.98 -4.71
C ILE A 91 -17.48 -2.16 -5.49
N PRO A 92 -17.11 -1.00 -6.07
CA PRO A 92 -18.04 -0.22 -6.87
C PRO A 92 -18.58 -1.03 -8.05
N THR A 93 -19.88 -0.96 -8.28
CA THR A 93 -20.56 -1.75 -9.33
C THR A 93 -20.90 -0.95 -10.58
N SER A 94 -20.79 0.38 -10.50
CA SER A 94 -20.93 1.31 -11.62
C SER A 94 -19.89 2.43 -11.56
N TYR A 95 -19.87 3.28 -12.58
CA TYR A 95 -18.99 4.45 -12.65
C TYR A 95 -19.36 5.50 -11.59
N GLU A 96 -20.65 5.83 -11.48
CA GLU A 96 -21.19 6.77 -10.49
C GLU A 96 -20.90 6.29 -9.08
N ASP A 97 -21.04 4.98 -8.88
CA ASP A 97 -20.73 4.32 -7.62
C ASP A 97 -19.24 4.41 -7.26
N GLY A 98 -18.38 4.33 -8.28
CA GLY A 98 -16.96 4.60 -8.15
C GLY A 98 -16.68 6.02 -7.67
N ILE A 99 -17.33 7.02 -8.24
CA ILE A 99 -17.20 8.43 -7.80
C ILE A 99 -17.63 8.57 -6.34
N SER A 100 -18.81 8.05 -5.98
CA SER A 100 -19.32 8.10 -4.61
C SER A 100 -18.34 7.47 -3.63
N SER A 101 -17.74 6.32 -3.97
CA SER A 101 -16.76 5.65 -3.12
C SER A 101 -15.52 6.52 -2.83
N TYR A 102 -15.06 7.32 -3.80
CA TYR A 102 -13.96 8.26 -3.59
C TYR A 102 -14.35 9.42 -2.67
N LEU A 103 -15.58 9.92 -2.79
CA LEU A 103 -16.09 10.96 -1.90
C LEU A 103 -16.23 10.43 -0.47
N GLU A 104 -16.78 9.23 -0.30
CA GLU A 104 -16.91 8.53 0.99
C GLU A 104 -15.55 8.37 1.68
N MET A 105 -14.48 8.02 0.94
CA MET A 105 -13.12 7.95 1.51
C MET A 105 -12.62 9.29 2.07
N LEU A 106 -13.11 10.42 1.55
CA LEU A 106 -12.74 11.76 1.99
C LEU A 106 -13.58 12.28 3.16
N GLU A 107 -14.70 11.62 3.50
CA GLU A 107 -15.56 12.01 4.62
C GLU A 107 -14.86 11.86 5.98
N ASP A 108 -13.84 11.01 6.08
CA ASP A 108 -13.00 10.86 7.26
C ASP A 108 -11.56 11.39 7.01
N PRO A 109 -11.32 12.70 7.17
CA PRO A 109 -10.00 13.29 6.97
C PRO A 109 -8.96 12.81 7.99
N PHE A 110 -9.38 12.23 9.13
CA PHE A 110 -8.44 11.73 10.13
C PHE A 110 -7.73 10.47 9.64
N LYS A 111 -8.38 9.61 8.84
CA LYS A 111 -7.74 8.45 8.22
C LYS A 111 -6.62 8.86 7.27
N ALA A 112 -6.92 9.78 6.34
CA ALA A 112 -5.90 10.33 5.44
C ALA A 112 -4.73 10.95 6.23
N ARG A 113 -5.03 11.76 7.26
CA ARG A 113 -4.01 12.35 8.13
C ARG A 113 -3.13 11.29 8.79
N ASN A 114 -3.69 10.18 9.26
CA ASN A 114 -2.94 9.12 9.92
C ASN A 114 -2.02 8.37 8.95
N ILE A 115 -2.45 8.16 7.70
CA ILE A 115 -1.61 7.59 6.64
C ILE A 115 -0.42 8.50 6.36
N PHE A 116 -0.65 9.80 6.16
CA PHE A 116 0.45 10.75 5.96
C PHE A 116 1.38 10.82 7.17
N LYS A 117 0.84 10.77 8.40
CA LYS A 117 1.68 10.70 9.61
C LYS A 117 2.54 9.43 9.64
N ALA A 118 2.00 8.27 9.26
CA ALA A 118 2.77 7.04 9.18
C ALA A 118 3.87 7.17 8.11
N ILE A 119 3.52 7.63 6.91
CA ILE A 119 4.48 7.88 5.83
C ILE A 119 5.60 8.83 6.28
N LEU A 120 5.30 9.87 7.07
CA LEU A 120 6.28 10.83 7.54
C LEU A 120 7.19 10.27 8.66
N ASN A 121 6.64 9.53 9.62
CA ASN A 121 7.36 9.19 10.85
C ASN A 121 7.97 7.79 10.87
N GLU A 122 7.50 6.87 10.02
CA GLU A 122 7.93 5.48 10.06
C GLU A 122 9.23 5.22 9.30
N PRO A 123 10.02 4.18 9.65
CA PRO A 123 11.27 3.88 8.95
C PRO A 123 11.06 3.66 7.43
N LYS A 124 11.95 4.27 6.64
CA LYS A 124 12.01 4.07 5.18
C LYS A 124 13.12 3.05 4.83
N PRO A 125 13.04 2.41 3.65
CA PRO A 125 11.93 2.40 2.68
C PRO A 125 10.62 1.82 3.23
N LEU A 126 9.47 2.33 2.76
CA LEU A 126 8.15 1.83 3.16
C LEU A 126 7.30 1.41 1.96
N LEU A 127 6.42 0.45 2.17
CA LEU A 127 5.40 -0.01 1.23
C LEU A 127 4.02 0.29 1.80
N PHE A 128 3.11 0.83 0.99
CA PHE A 128 1.69 0.82 1.32
C PHE A 128 0.90 0.02 0.28
N HIS A 129 -0.16 -0.65 0.71
CA HIS A 129 -1.01 -1.41 -0.21
C HIS A 129 -2.47 -1.44 0.24
N CYS A 130 -3.33 -1.78 -0.71
CA CYS A 130 -4.71 -2.16 -0.49
C CYS A 130 -4.99 -3.47 -1.25
N THR A 131 -6.25 -3.80 -1.58
CA THR A 131 -6.56 -5.05 -2.30
C THR A 131 -5.95 -5.06 -3.71
N ALA A 132 -6.33 -4.09 -4.56
CA ALA A 132 -5.84 -3.99 -5.94
C ALA A 132 -4.62 -3.05 -6.09
N GLY A 133 -4.27 -2.35 -5.00
CA GLY A 133 -3.17 -1.39 -5.01
C GLY A 133 -3.39 -0.25 -5.98
N LYS A 134 -4.64 0.24 -6.12
CA LYS A 134 -5.06 1.23 -7.13
C LYS A 134 -5.72 2.45 -6.48
N ASP A 135 -6.86 2.24 -5.82
CA ASP A 135 -7.81 3.30 -5.46
C ASP A 135 -7.64 3.90 -4.06
N ARG A 136 -7.38 3.08 -3.04
CA ARG A 136 -6.97 3.50 -1.68
C ARG A 136 -5.47 3.69 -1.64
#